data_AF-A0A2R6NAA1-F1
#
_entry.id   AF-A0A2R6NAA1-F1
#
_cell.length_a   1.000
_cell.length_b   1.000
_cell.length_c   1.000
_cell.angle_alpha   90.00
_cell.angle_beta   90.00
_cell.angle_gamma   90.00
#
_symmetry.space_group_name_H-M   'P 1'
#
loop_
_entity.id
_entity.type
_entity.pdbx_description
1 polymer ?
#
loop_
_entity_poly.entity_id
_entity_poly.type
_entity_poly.pdbx_seq_one_letter_code
_entity_poly.pdbx_strand_id
1 'polypeptide(L)'
;MSAEGTRTAFDVAEFETAVTDADEARLIETIADGIGRLRDQIDDDTLDEVFRAQPGRYTMRSDFTRDRLDPEPLTQNRVIEPLLDALGYDDYGSEAGDFSAERGEQADYAIPLRDIEGVDSSRLLIEAEPINKQLENRGHGLDQVESWLSQREFESDFGFATDGLRWIFVRYDPDSYTHSIIESVDLRPVFLALFENATTEQRAPTAALSDEHRELVSTLLRPFEYGNFVSIIDDAREVIKKKQEA
;
A
#
# COMPACT_ATOMS: atom_id res chain seq x y z
N MET A 1 2.59 28.00 20.02
CA MET A 1 1.78 27.02 20.76
C MET A 1 1.40 25.97 19.75
N SER A 2 2.23 24.94 19.62
CA SER A 2 2.05 23.87 18.64
C SER A 2 0.96 22.95 19.15
N ALA A 3 -0.14 22.82 18.41
CA ALA A 3 -1.07 21.73 18.61
C ALA A 3 -0.40 20.50 17.98
N GLU A 4 0.29 19.70 18.79
CA GLU A 4 0.56 18.30 18.46
C GLU A 4 -0.81 17.62 18.34
N GLY A 5 -1.30 17.50 17.11
CA GLY A 5 -2.50 16.75 16.79
C GLY A 5 -2.29 15.32 17.28
N THR A 6 -3.09 14.91 18.26
CA THR A 6 -3.11 13.53 18.73
C THR A 6 -3.67 12.69 17.58
N ARG A 7 -2.78 12.02 16.82
CA ARG A 7 -3.19 10.99 15.85
C ARG A 7 -3.95 9.93 16.63
N THR A 8 -5.24 9.78 16.35
CA THR A 8 -6.04 8.71 16.96
C THR A 8 -5.69 7.44 16.19
N ALA A 9 -4.93 6.54 16.82
CA ALA A 9 -4.67 5.23 16.24
C ALA A 9 -5.98 4.44 16.26
N PHE A 10 -6.48 4.05 15.09
CA PHE A 10 -7.52 3.04 14.98
C PHE A 10 -6.85 1.68 15.19
N ASP A 11 -7.44 0.82 16.01
CA ASP A 11 -6.95 -0.55 16.17
C ASP A 11 -7.66 -1.41 15.12
N VAL A 12 -6.91 -1.89 14.11
CA VAL A 12 -7.44 -2.75 13.06
C VAL A 12 -8.05 -4.04 13.64
N ALA A 13 -7.63 -4.46 14.84
CA ALA A 13 -8.20 -5.61 15.54
C ALA A 13 -9.65 -5.39 16.01
N GLU A 14 -10.16 -4.16 15.99
CA GLU A 14 -11.57 -3.87 16.30
C GLU A 14 -12.53 -4.23 15.14
N PHE A 15 -12.00 -4.48 13.93
CA PHE A 15 -12.79 -4.82 12.75
C PHE A 15 -12.81 -6.32 12.48
N GLU A 16 -13.94 -6.83 11.96
CA GLU A 16 -14.04 -8.23 11.54
C GLU A 16 -13.25 -8.45 10.25
N THR A 17 -11.97 -8.82 10.39
CA THR A 17 -11.09 -9.18 9.27
C THR A 17 -10.84 -10.69 9.24
N ALA A 18 -10.73 -11.25 8.04
CA ALA A 18 -10.41 -12.65 7.84
C ALA A 18 -9.19 -12.77 6.93
N VAL A 19 -8.21 -13.55 7.37
CA VAL A 19 -7.03 -13.91 6.56
C VAL A 19 -6.97 -15.43 6.50
N THR A 20 -6.94 -15.98 5.29
CA THR A 20 -6.81 -17.42 5.09
C THR A 20 -5.39 -17.81 4.72
N ASP A 21 -4.98 -19.04 5.03
CA ASP A 21 -3.69 -19.59 4.60
C ASP A 21 -3.51 -19.53 3.08
N ALA A 22 -4.61 -19.58 2.31
CA ALA A 22 -4.59 -19.47 0.86
C ALA A 22 -4.27 -18.03 0.40
N ASP A 23 -4.78 -17.02 1.10
CA ASP A 23 -4.46 -15.62 0.83
C ASP A 23 -3.00 -15.31 1.14
N GLU A 24 -2.50 -15.79 2.29
CA GLU A 24 -1.08 -15.69 2.62
C GLU A 24 -0.21 -16.34 1.56
N ALA A 25 -0.52 -17.59 1.18
CA ALA A 25 0.25 -18.31 0.17
C ALA A 25 0.26 -17.57 -1.18
N ARG A 26 -0.91 -17.08 -1.62
CA ARG A 26 -1.03 -16.31 -2.87
C ARG A 26 -0.16 -15.07 -2.84
N LEU A 27 -0.23 -14.27 -1.77
CA LEU A 27 0.55 -13.05 -1.64
C LEU A 27 2.06 -13.33 -1.58
N ILE A 28 2.48 -14.38 -0.87
CA ILE A 28 3.88 -14.82 -0.81
C ILE A 28 4.43 -15.22 -2.19
N GLU A 29 3.67 -16.00 -2.95
CA GLU A 29 4.04 -16.40 -4.32
C GLU A 29 4.12 -15.17 -5.24
N THR A 30 3.18 -14.22 -5.13
CA THR A 30 3.22 -12.95 -5.86
C THR A 30 4.48 -12.13 -5.57
N ILE A 31 4.89 -12.02 -4.30
CA ILE A 31 6.13 -11.34 -3.92
C ILE A 31 7.34 -12.05 -4.54
N ALA A 32 7.39 -13.38 -4.47
CA ALA A 32 8.48 -14.16 -5.04
C ALA A 32 8.58 -13.99 -6.57
N ASP A 33 7.45 -13.98 -7.28
CA ASP A 33 7.38 -13.70 -8.71
C ASP A 33 7.83 -12.27 -9.03
N GLY A 34 7.42 -11.28 -8.23
CA GLY A 34 7.86 -9.90 -8.33
C GLY A 34 9.39 -9.77 -8.20
N ILE A 35 9.99 -10.48 -7.24
CA ILE A 35 11.45 -10.55 -7.08
C ILE A 35 12.10 -11.16 -8.33
N GLY A 36 11.55 -12.26 -8.87
CA GLY A 36 12.03 -12.84 -10.13
C GLY A 36 12.04 -11.83 -11.28
N ARG A 37 10.95 -11.08 -11.44
CA ARG A 37 10.83 -10.02 -12.44
C ARG A 37 11.80 -8.85 -12.24
N LEU A 38 12.12 -8.50 -10.99
CA LEU A 38 13.14 -7.49 -10.70
C LEU A 38 14.54 -7.98 -11.06
N ARG A 39 14.87 -9.24 -10.75
CA ARG A 39 16.16 -9.87 -11.08
C ARG A 39 16.42 -10.02 -12.57
N ASP A 40 15.36 -10.07 -13.38
CA ASP A 40 15.48 -10.02 -14.84
C ASP A 40 16.06 -8.68 -15.33
N GLN A 41 15.92 -7.61 -14.54
CA GLN A 41 16.31 -6.25 -14.90
C GLN A 41 17.46 -5.70 -14.06
N ILE A 42 17.64 -6.16 -12.84
CA ILE A 42 18.59 -5.62 -11.86
C ILE A 42 19.48 -6.76 -11.38
N ASP A 43 20.78 -6.50 -11.18
CA ASP A 43 21.68 -7.51 -10.62
C ASP A 43 21.39 -7.77 -9.13
N ASP A 44 21.76 -8.98 -8.70
CA ASP A 44 21.49 -9.46 -7.34
C ASP A 44 22.19 -8.61 -6.26
N ASP A 45 23.40 -8.09 -6.52
CA ASP A 45 24.13 -7.24 -5.56
C ASP A 45 23.38 -5.92 -5.32
N THR A 46 22.91 -5.28 -6.39
CA THR A 46 22.12 -4.05 -6.30
C THR A 46 20.76 -4.29 -5.61
N LEU A 47 20.09 -5.41 -5.89
CA LEU A 47 18.83 -5.76 -5.22
C LEU A 47 19.00 -6.05 -3.74
N ASP A 48 20.07 -6.75 -3.34
CA ASP A 48 20.40 -6.98 -1.92
C ASP A 48 20.59 -5.63 -1.19
N GLU A 49 21.32 -4.70 -1.79
CA GLU A 49 21.49 -3.35 -1.23
C GLU A 49 20.17 -2.59 -1.11
N VAL A 50 19.30 -2.65 -2.12
CA VAL A 50 17.97 -2.00 -2.10
C VAL A 50 17.11 -2.55 -0.96
N PHE A 51 17.02 -3.88 -0.81
CA PHE A 51 16.17 -4.49 0.22
C PHE A 51 16.70 -4.32 1.65
N ARG A 52 18.04 -4.24 1.83
CA ARG A 52 18.65 -4.00 3.15
C ARG A 52 18.66 -2.52 3.55
N ALA A 53 18.63 -1.62 2.59
CA ALA A 53 18.71 -0.19 2.86
C ALA A 53 17.49 0.32 3.65
N GLN A 54 17.74 1.35 4.45
CA GLN A 54 16.66 2.14 5.04
C GLN A 54 15.98 2.97 3.95
N PRO A 55 14.68 3.31 4.13
CA PRO A 55 13.96 4.18 3.21
C PRO A 55 14.72 5.46 2.88
N GLY A 56 14.74 5.83 1.60
CA GLY A 56 15.39 7.02 1.06
C GLY A 56 16.91 6.96 0.99
N ARG A 57 17.58 5.93 1.53
CA ARG A 57 19.04 5.82 1.44
C ARG A 57 19.53 5.21 0.14
N TYR A 58 18.80 4.23 -0.38
CA TYR A 58 19.14 3.55 -1.63
C TYR A 58 17.88 3.33 -2.45
N THR A 59 17.28 4.44 -2.87
CA THR A 59 16.08 4.46 -3.71
C THR A 59 16.39 3.90 -5.09
N MET A 60 15.43 3.19 -5.67
CA MET A 60 15.51 2.68 -7.03
C MET A 60 15.84 3.79 -8.04
N ARG A 61 16.77 3.52 -8.96
CA ARG A 61 17.21 4.46 -10.00
C ARG A 61 17.29 3.77 -11.35
N SER A 62 17.14 4.52 -12.44
CA SER A 62 17.17 3.95 -13.79
C SER A 62 18.47 3.22 -14.09
N ASP A 63 19.60 3.70 -13.58
CA ASP A 63 20.92 3.12 -13.82
C ASP A 63 21.14 1.77 -13.13
N PHE A 64 20.25 1.34 -12.22
CA PHE A 64 20.25 -0.01 -11.65
C PHE A 64 19.69 -1.06 -12.61
N THR A 65 18.93 -0.64 -13.63
CA THR A 65 18.30 -1.58 -14.57
C THR A 65 19.11 -1.73 -15.85
N ARG A 66 19.09 -2.95 -16.42
CA ARG A 66 19.72 -3.28 -17.71
C ARG A 66 19.23 -2.36 -18.84
N ASP A 67 17.93 -2.10 -18.88
CA ASP A 67 17.28 -1.33 -19.94
C ASP A 67 17.09 0.16 -19.62
N ARG A 68 17.61 0.64 -18.49
CA ARG A 68 17.43 2.03 -17.99
C ARG A 68 15.96 2.43 -17.86
N LEU A 69 15.16 1.51 -17.34
CA LEU A 69 13.75 1.69 -17.07
C LEU A 69 13.54 2.81 -16.05
N ASP A 70 12.41 3.50 -16.19
CA ASP A 70 11.97 4.48 -15.21
C ASP A 70 11.62 3.74 -13.88
N PRO A 71 12.19 4.15 -12.72
CA PRO A 71 11.99 3.47 -11.45
C PRO A 71 10.53 3.33 -11.02
N GLU A 72 9.72 4.34 -11.31
CA GLU A 72 8.31 4.38 -10.88
C GLU A 72 7.47 3.38 -11.69
N PRO A 73 7.41 3.45 -13.04
CA PRO A 73 6.81 2.40 -13.86
C PRO A 73 7.37 1.01 -13.57
N LEU A 74 8.67 0.85 -13.33
CA LEU A 74 9.21 -0.46 -12.96
C LEU A 74 8.60 -0.98 -11.66
N THR A 75 8.52 -0.14 -10.63
CA THR A 75 7.96 -0.49 -9.32
C THR A 75 6.49 -0.83 -9.42
N GLN A 76 5.73 0.02 -10.11
CA GLN A 76 4.32 -0.18 -10.41
C GLN A 76 4.08 -1.54 -11.09
N ASN A 77 4.66 -1.75 -12.27
CA ASN A 77 4.39 -2.94 -13.10
C ASN A 77 4.94 -4.24 -12.51
N ARG A 78 6.07 -4.21 -11.78
CA ARG A 78 6.74 -5.45 -11.31
C ARG A 78 6.38 -5.82 -9.89
N VAL A 79 5.93 -4.87 -9.09
CA VAL A 79 5.67 -5.07 -7.66
C VAL A 79 4.26 -4.63 -7.28
N ILE A 80 3.91 -3.35 -7.41
CA ILE A 80 2.66 -2.82 -6.84
C ILE A 80 1.42 -3.41 -7.51
N GLU A 81 1.34 -3.39 -8.85
CA GLU A 81 0.17 -3.91 -9.58
C GLU A 81 -0.06 -5.41 -9.31
N PRO A 82 0.95 -6.29 -9.40
CA PRO A 82 0.78 -7.68 -8.97
C PRO A 82 0.31 -7.84 -7.52
N LEU A 83 0.75 -6.97 -6.60
CA LEU A 83 0.28 -6.99 -5.22
C LEU A 83 -1.16 -6.52 -5.11
N LEU A 84 -1.58 -5.49 -5.86
CA LEU A 84 -2.98 -5.05 -5.90
C LEU A 84 -3.90 -6.17 -6.42
N ASP A 85 -3.51 -6.87 -7.50
CA ASP A 85 -4.21 -8.05 -7.99
C ASP A 85 -4.29 -9.15 -6.90
N ALA A 86 -3.18 -9.39 -6.20
CA ALA A 86 -3.10 -10.36 -5.11
C ALA A 86 -3.81 -9.90 -3.82
N LEU A 87 -4.19 -8.63 -3.70
CA LEU A 87 -5.01 -8.10 -2.64
C LEU A 87 -6.50 -8.06 -3.03
N GLY A 88 -6.84 -8.42 -4.27
CA GLY A 88 -8.22 -8.46 -4.76
C GLY A 88 -8.74 -7.13 -5.26
N TYR A 89 -7.87 -6.16 -5.52
CA TYR A 89 -8.24 -4.92 -6.18
C TYR A 89 -8.31 -5.14 -7.69
N ASP A 90 -9.54 -5.29 -8.20
CA ASP A 90 -9.81 -5.27 -9.63
C ASP A 90 -10.09 -3.83 -10.10
N ASP A 91 -9.84 -3.54 -11.39
CA ASP A 91 -10.22 -2.27 -12.03
C ASP A 91 -9.68 -1.00 -11.34
N TYR A 92 -8.48 -1.06 -10.77
CA TYR A 92 -7.74 0.13 -10.33
C TYR A 92 -7.36 0.94 -11.58
N GLY A 93 -8.21 1.89 -11.96
CA GLY A 93 -7.98 2.72 -13.14
C GLY A 93 -6.69 3.51 -12.99
N SER A 94 -5.91 3.62 -14.07
CA SER A 94 -4.81 4.58 -14.15
C SER A 94 -5.38 5.99 -14.31
N GLU A 95 -4.93 6.94 -13.49
CA GLU A 95 -5.25 8.38 -13.55
C GLU A 95 -6.72 8.74 -13.21
N ALA A 96 -7.07 8.73 -11.91
CA ALA A 96 -8.25 9.48 -11.46
C ALA A 96 -7.89 10.94 -11.23
N GLY A 97 -7.95 11.73 -12.31
CA GLY A 97 -7.94 13.18 -12.23
C GLY A 97 -9.32 13.78 -11.95
N ASP A 98 -9.28 14.99 -11.40
CA ASP A 98 -10.39 15.92 -11.34
C ASP A 98 -11.11 16.03 -12.70
N PHE A 99 -12.43 16.25 -12.69
CA PHE A 99 -13.22 16.55 -13.89
C PHE A 99 -12.86 17.91 -14.51
N SER A 100 -11.83 18.61 -14.00
CA SER A 100 -11.31 19.86 -14.53
C SER A 100 -10.01 19.66 -15.34
N ALA A 101 -9.96 20.28 -16.51
CA ALA A 101 -8.85 20.19 -17.46
C ALA A 101 -7.59 20.99 -17.04
N GLU A 102 -7.39 21.25 -15.75
CA GLU A 102 -6.29 22.05 -15.22
C GLU A 102 -5.32 21.23 -14.37
N ARG A 103 -4.59 20.29 -14.99
CA ARG A 103 -3.22 19.87 -14.59
C ARG A 103 -2.97 19.77 -13.07
N GLY A 104 -3.92 19.19 -12.33
CA GLY A 104 -3.86 18.94 -10.88
C GLY A 104 -3.35 17.53 -10.60
N GLU A 105 -2.73 17.34 -9.44
CA GLU A 105 -2.11 16.09 -8.97
C GLU A 105 -3.10 14.92 -9.10
N GLN A 106 -2.87 14.01 -10.04
CA GLN A 106 -3.69 12.82 -10.25
C GLN A 106 -3.11 11.70 -9.40
N ALA A 107 -3.97 10.91 -8.78
CA ALA A 107 -3.53 9.67 -8.13
C ALA A 107 -3.10 8.65 -9.18
N ASP A 108 -2.05 7.90 -8.87
CA ASP A 108 -1.57 6.81 -9.73
C ASP A 108 -2.67 5.79 -9.98
N TYR A 109 -3.38 5.43 -8.92
CA TYR A 109 -4.53 4.54 -9.01
C TYR A 109 -5.75 5.08 -8.26
N ALA A 110 -6.93 4.73 -8.78
CA ALA A 110 -8.17 4.90 -8.04
C ALA A 110 -9.15 3.76 -8.24
N ILE A 111 -9.80 3.40 -7.14
CA ILE A 111 -10.68 2.24 -7.06
C ILE A 111 -12.08 2.72 -6.70
N PRO A 112 -13.10 2.51 -7.55
CA PRO A 112 -14.46 2.94 -7.26
C PRO A 112 -15.03 2.29 -5.99
N LEU A 113 -15.62 3.09 -5.12
CA LEU A 113 -16.34 2.65 -3.91
C LEU A 113 -17.84 2.96 -3.96
N ARG A 114 -18.29 3.72 -4.98
CA ARG A 114 -19.68 4.18 -5.17
C ARG A 114 -20.77 3.10 -5.12
N ASP A 115 -20.42 1.85 -5.39
CA ASP A 115 -21.35 0.72 -5.43
C ASP A 115 -21.40 -0.05 -4.09
N ILE A 116 -20.63 0.40 -3.09
CA ILE A 116 -20.60 -0.15 -1.74
C ILE A 116 -21.64 0.59 -0.91
N GLU A 117 -22.73 -0.09 -0.56
CA GLU A 117 -23.73 0.46 0.36
C GLU A 117 -23.07 0.84 1.68
N GLY A 118 -23.41 2.01 2.23
CA GLY A 118 -22.88 2.45 3.51
C GLY A 118 -21.57 3.23 3.42
N VAL A 119 -20.85 3.28 2.29
CA VAL A 119 -19.63 4.08 2.16
C VAL A 119 -19.96 5.44 1.54
N ASP A 120 -19.67 6.54 2.25
CA ASP A 120 -19.91 7.90 1.74
C ASP A 120 -18.81 8.36 0.76
N SER A 121 -17.66 7.69 0.77
CA SER A 121 -16.54 7.92 -0.14
C SER A 121 -16.79 7.31 -1.53
N SER A 122 -16.49 8.05 -2.59
CA SER A 122 -16.70 7.61 -3.98
C SER A 122 -15.62 6.65 -4.49
N ARG A 123 -14.41 6.73 -3.93
CA ARG A 123 -13.22 6.03 -4.41
C ARG A 123 -12.14 5.92 -3.33
N LEU A 124 -11.29 4.90 -3.44
CA LEU A 124 -9.98 4.82 -2.76
C LEU A 124 -8.92 5.41 -3.71
N LEU A 125 -8.01 6.22 -3.20
CA LEU A 125 -6.89 6.79 -3.96
C LEU A 125 -5.56 6.15 -3.54
N ILE A 126 -4.67 5.86 -4.49
CA ILE A 126 -3.37 5.24 -4.19
C ILE A 126 -2.26 6.04 -4.86
N GLU A 127 -1.26 6.43 -4.08
CA GLU A 127 0.02 6.97 -4.56
C GLU A 127 1.08 5.87 -4.50
N ALA A 128 1.79 5.68 -5.61
CA ALA A 128 2.79 4.67 -5.85
C ALA A 128 4.16 5.30 -6.09
N GLU A 129 5.12 4.95 -5.25
CA GLU A 129 6.46 5.51 -5.29
C GLU A 129 7.50 4.45 -5.72
N PRO A 130 8.64 4.86 -6.30
CA PRO A 130 9.75 3.94 -6.56
C PRO A 130 10.18 3.16 -5.33
N ILE A 131 10.56 1.89 -5.53
CA ILE A 131 11.09 1.01 -4.47
C ILE A 131 12.12 1.75 -3.62
N ASN A 132 11.93 1.65 -2.31
CA ASN A 132 12.76 2.22 -1.27
C ASN A 132 12.74 3.76 -1.18
N LYS A 133 11.87 4.46 -1.92
CA LYS A 133 11.61 5.89 -1.68
C LYS A 133 10.87 6.10 -0.36
N GLN A 134 11.20 7.16 0.36
CA GLN A 134 10.57 7.44 1.65
C GLN A 134 9.15 8.00 1.44
N LEU A 135 8.16 7.32 2.03
CA LEU A 135 6.73 7.63 1.84
C LEU A 135 6.25 8.82 2.68
N GLU A 136 6.89 9.10 3.83
CA GLU A 136 6.50 10.19 4.74
C GLU A 136 7.28 11.50 4.45
N ASN A 137 7.60 11.75 3.18
CA ASN A 137 8.30 12.97 2.77
C ASN A 137 7.32 14.00 2.22
N ARG A 138 7.59 15.27 2.48
CA ARG A 138 6.79 16.37 1.95
C ARG A 138 6.77 16.34 0.41
N GLY A 139 5.57 16.47 -0.15
CA GLY A 139 5.28 16.45 -1.59
C GLY A 139 5.33 15.07 -2.23
N HIS A 140 5.41 14.00 -1.44
CA HIS A 140 5.59 12.62 -1.89
C HIS A 140 4.76 11.63 -1.06
N GLY A 141 4.30 10.54 -1.66
CA GLY A 141 3.63 9.45 -0.96
C GLY A 141 2.47 9.91 -0.08
N LEU A 142 2.66 9.82 1.25
CA LEU A 142 1.65 10.16 2.24
C LEU A 142 1.19 11.62 2.14
N ASP A 143 2.08 12.58 1.87
CA ASP A 143 1.73 14.01 1.81
C ASP A 143 0.82 14.31 0.61
N GLN A 144 1.01 13.62 -0.52
CA GLN A 144 0.11 13.72 -1.68
C GLN A 144 -1.25 13.11 -1.38
N VAL A 145 -1.28 11.93 -0.76
CA VAL A 145 -2.54 11.28 -0.35
C VAL A 145 -3.33 12.20 0.59
N GLU A 146 -2.71 12.73 1.64
CA GLU A 146 -3.36 13.67 2.56
C GLU A 146 -3.84 14.95 1.84
N SER A 147 -3.07 15.45 0.86
CA SER A 147 -3.46 16.59 0.02
C SER A 147 -4.75 16.31 -0.76
N TRP A 148 -4.87 15.14 -1.39
CA TRP A 148 -6.07 14.79 -2.16
C TRP A 148 -7.28 14.56 -1.26
N LEU A 149 -7.12 13.83 -0.14
CA LEU A 149 -8.24 13.55 0.75
C LEU A 149 -8.80 14.82 1.41
N SER A 150 -7.97 15.85 1.57
CA SER A 150 -8.41 17.17 2.03
C SER A 150 -9.23 17.96 0.99
N GLN A 151 -9.24 17.51 -0.27
CA GLN A 151 -9.88 18.21 -1.38
C GLN A 151 -11.22 17.55 -1.73
N ARG A 152 -12.31 18.29 -1.51
CA ARG A 152 -13.69 17.79 -1.72
C ARG A 152 -13.97 17.27 -3.14
N GLU A 153 -13.26 17.77 -4.15
CA GLU A 153 -13.43 17.38 -5.55
C GLU A 153 -13.04 15.93 -5.84
N PHE A 154 -12.17 15.35 -5.00
CA PHE A 154 -11.78 13.95 -5.12
C PHE A 154 -12.84 12.99 -4.57
N GLU A 155 -13.80 13.50 -3.77
CA GLU A 155 -14.87 12.71 -3.14
C GLU A 155 -14.33 11.42 -2.50
N SER A 156 -13.16 11.52 -1.84
CA SER A 156 -12.43 10.39 -1.27
C SER A 156 -12.10 10.65 0.20
N ASP A 157 -12.33 9.67 1.06
CA ASP A 157 -11.97 9.71 2.47
C ASP A 157 -10.84 8.71 2.81
N PHE A 158 -10.42 7.91 1.84
CA PHE A 158 -9.48 6.80 2.05
C PHE A 158 -8.37 6.85 1.02
N GLY A 159 -7.14 6.59 1.48
CA GLY A 159 -6.01 6.51 0.57
C GLY A 159 -4.88 5.62 1.05
N PHE A 160 -4.12 5.11 0.09
CA PHE A 160 -2.91 4.34 0.32
C PHE A 160 -1.68 5.08 -0.22
N ALA A 161 -0.57 5.01 0.51
CA ALA A 161 0.75 5.33 -0.02
C ALA A 161 1.61 4.07 0.03
N THR A 162 2.26 3.73 -1.09
CA THR A 162 3.09 2.53 -1.17
C THR A 162 4.30 2.68 -2.08
N ASP A 163 5.37 1.95 -1.78
CA ASP A 163 6.50 1.71 -2.70
C ASP A 163 6.61 0.22 -3.08
N GLY A 164 5.53 -0.54 -2.88
CA GLY A 164 5.45 -1.99 -3.02
C GLY A 164 6.00 -2.77 -1.81
N LEU A 165 7.04 -2.26 -1.15
CA LEU A 165 7.61 -2.86 0.07
C LEU A 165 6.86 -2.42 1.33
N ARG A 166 6.43 -1.17 1.37
CA ARG A 166 5.75 -0.53 2.50
C ARG A 166 4.40 -0.03 2.05
N TRP A 167 3.43 -0.12 2.95
CA TRP A 167 2.04 0.22 2.69
C TRP A 167 1.50 1.01 3.87
N ILE A 168 0.93 2.18 3.60
CA ILE A 168 0.33 3.06 4.61
C ILE A 168 -1.13 3.28 4.23
N PHE A 169 -2.05 2.94 5.13
CA PHE A 169 -3.48 3.21 4.98
C PHE A 169 -3.86 4.45 5.78
N VAL A 170 -4.42 5.45 5.10
CA VAL A 170 -4.86 6.72 5.66
C VAL A 170 -6.35 6.91 5.47
N ARG A 171 -6.98 7.46 6.51
CA ARG A 171 -8.35 7.94 6.49
C ARG A 171 -8.39 9.44 6.75
N TYR A 172 -9.20 10.15 6.01
CA TYR A 172 -9.63 11.52 6.29
C TYR A 172 -10.99 11.52 6.99
N ASP A 173 -11.12 12.36 8.01
CA ASP A 173 -12.38 12.66 8.66
C ASP A 173 -12.85 14.07 8.24
N PRO A 174 -13.90 14.18 7.41
CA PRO A 174 -14.38 15.46 6.91
C PRO A 174 -15.07 16.33 7.97
N ASP A 175 -15.49 15.75 9.11
CA ASP A 175 -16.12 16.50 10.20
C ASP A 175 -15.07 17.21 11.05
N SER A 176 -13.94 16.55 11.32
CA SER A 176 -12.83 17.10 12.10
C SER A 176 -11.71 17.71 11.27
N TYR A 177 -11.70 17.51 9.95
CA TYR A 177 -10.63 17.91 9.02
C TYR A 177 -9.27 17.33 9.41
N THR A 178 -9.23 16.05 9.81
CA THR A 178 -8.00 15.38 10.26
C THR A 178 -7.71 14.09 9.51
N HIS A 179 -6.42 13.82 9.28
CA HIS A 179 -5.94 12.53 8.78
C HIS A 179 -5.55 11.61 9.94
N SER A 180 -5.89 10.33 9.81
CA SER A 180 -5.47 9.26 10.71
C SER A 180 -4.86 8.12 9.90
N ILE A 181 -3.71 7.62 10.35
CA ILE A 181 -3.14 6.38 9.82
C ILE A 181 -3.88 5.23 10.50
N ILE A 182 -4.50 4.39 9.69
CA ILE A 182 -5.19 3.17 10.13
C ILE A 182 -4.18 2.05 10.33
N GLU A 183 -3.27 1.85 9.36
CA GLU A 183 -2.20 0.86 9.47
C GLU A 183 -0.98 1.27 8.64
N SER A 184 0.21 0.80 9.06
CA SER A 184 1.45 0.91 8.30
C SER A 184 2.25 -0.38 8.38
N VAL A 185 2.44 -1.06 7.24
CA VAL A 185 3.14 -2.35 7.15
C VAL A 185 4.43 -2.22 6.35
N ASP A 186 5.49 -2.91 6.81
CA ASP A 186 6.79 -2.98 6.15
C ASP A 186 7.14 -4.44 5.82
N LEU A 187 7.02 -4.81 4.54
CA LEU A 187 7.30 -6.14 4.01
C LEU A 187 8.77 -6.35 3.63
N ARG A 188 9.66 -5.36 3.84
CA ARG A 188 11.10 -5.53 3.52
C ARG A 188 11.70 -6.83 4.07
N PRO A 189 11.41 -7.28 5.31
CA PRO A 189 11.91 -8.56 5.81
C PRO A 189 11.45 -9.77 4.95
N VAL A 190 10.21 -9.75 4.47
CA VAL A 190 9.64 -10.79 3.61
C VAL A 190 10.31 -10.80 2.24
N PHE A 191 10.46 -9.61 1.62
CA PHE A 191 11.15 -9.47 0.34
C PHE A 191 12.60 -9.94 0.43
N LEU A 192 13.32 -9.54 1.49
CA LEU A 192 14.70 -9.93 1.70
C LEU A 192 14.82 -11.45 1.85
N ALA A 193 13.97 -12.09 2.67
CA ALA A 193 14.01 -13.53 2.88
C ALA A 193 13.71 -14.32 1.59
N LEU A 194 12.74 -13.89 0.79
CA LEU A 194 12.42 -14.51 -0.49
C LEU A 194 13.53 -14.30 -1.53
N PHE A 195 14.16 -13.12 -1.55
CA PHE A 195 15.30 -12.82 -2.41
C PHE A 195 16.52 -13.68 -2.04
N GLU A 196 16.86 -13.78 -0.76
CA GLU A 196 17.93 -14.65 -0.27
C GLU A 196 17.65 -16.12 -0.64
N ASN A 197 16.41 -16.60 -0.47
CA ASN A 197 16.03 -17.93 -0.92
C ASN A 197 16.20 -18.11 -2.44
N ALA A 198 15.80 -17.14 -3.25
CA ALA A 198 15.89 -17.19 -4.71
C ALA A 198 17.33 -17.19 -5.25
N THR A 199 18.29 -16.72 -4.45
CA THR A 199 19.74 -16.68 -4.78
C THR A 199 20.52 -17.84 -4.15
N THR A 200 19.92 -18.58 -3.21
CA THR A 200 20.59 -19.67 -2.46
C THR A 200 19.87 -21.01 -2.61
N GLU A 201 18.97 -21.34 -1.70
CA GLU A 201 18.38 -22.68 -1.52
C GLU A 201 17.25 -22.98 -2.50
N GLN A 202 16.59 -21.95 -3.04
CA GLN A 202 15.50 -22.04 -4.01
C GLN A 202 14.38 -22.99 -3.56
N ARG A 203 14.04 -22.95 -2.26
CA ARG A 203 12.87 -23.65 -1.72
C ARG A 203 11.59 -23.02 -2.24
N ALA A 204 10.48 -23.75 -2.15
CA ALA A 204 9.16 -23.18 -2.38
C ALA A 204 8.96 -21.91 -1.52
N PRO A 205 8.44 -20.78 -2.07
CA PRO A 205 8.39 -19.49 -1.39
C PRO A 205 7.78 -19.55 0.02
N THR A 206 6.62 -20.18 0.15
CA THR A 206 5.97 -20.35 1.47
C THR A 206 6.82 -21.14 2.47
N ALA A 207 7.60 -22.12 2.02
CA ALA A 207 8.49 -22.91 2.89
C ALA A 207 9.79 -22.17 3.24
N ALA A 208 10.13 -21.10 2.52
CA ALA A 208 11.32 -20.29 2.77
C ALA A 208 11.12 -19.28 3.91
N LEU A 209 9.88 -18.92 4.20
CA LEU A 209 9.52 -17.92 5.20
C LEU A 209 9.35 -18.52 6.60
N SER A 210 9.74 -17.75 7.62
CA SER A 210 9.47 -18.04 9.03
C SER A 210 8.04 -17.66 9.40
N ASP A 211 7.59 -18.07 10.59
CA ASP A 211 6.30 -17.68 11.13
C ASP A 211 6.19 -16.14 11.32
N GLU A 212 7.28 -15.46 11.67
CA GLU A 212 7.32 -13.99 11.77
C GLU A 212 7.10 -13.31 10.41
N HIS A 213 7.71 -13.85 9.34
CA HIS A 213 7.47 -13.33 7.98
C HIS A 213 6.02 -13.57 7.55
N ARG A 214 5.44 -14.72 7.89
CA ARG A 214 4.03 -15.02 7.60
C ARG A 214 3.09 -14.10 8.36
N GLU A 215 3.37 -13.80 9.64
CA GLU A 215 2.58 -12.84 10.39
C GLU A 215 2.65 -11.42 9.78
N LEU A 216 3.78 -10.99 9.22
CA LEU A 216 3.86 -9.72 8.49
C LEU A 216 2.98 -9.72 7.22
N VAL A 217 2.93 -10.83 6.49
CA VAL A 217 2.03 -11.00 5.33
C VAL A 217 0.58 -10.95 5.79
N SER A 218 0.25 -11.65 6.88
CA SER A 218 -1.07 -11.62 7.53
C SER A 218 -1.46 -10.20 7.97
N THR A 219 -0.51 -9.45 8.54
CA THR A 219 -0.70 -8.06 8.97
C THR A 219 -0.98 -7.13 7.78
N LEU A 220 -0.38 -7.39 6.61
CA LEU A 220 -0.76 -6.68 5.36
C LEU A 220 -2.16 -7.06 4.89
N LEU A 221 -2.51 -8.35 4.91
CA LEU A 221 -3.82 -8.80 4.41
C LEU A 221 -4.98 -8.26 5.25
N ARG A 222 -4.78 -8.03 6.55
CA ARG A 222 -5.84 -7.55 7.45
C ARG A 222 -6.45 -6.20 7.03
N PRO A 223 -5.71 -5.13 6.72
CA PRO A 223 -6.32 -3.88 6.27
C PRO A 223 -6.27 -3.63 4.76
N PHE A 224 -5.42 -4.34 4.01
CA PHE A 224 -5.19 -4.05 2.59
C PHE A 224 -5.79 -5.10 1.65
N GLU A 225 -6.26 -6.27 2.11
CA GLU A 225 -7.06 -7.14 1.24
C GLU A 225 -8.42 -6.46 1.00
N TYR A 226 -8.91 -6.46 -0.25
CA TYR A 226 -10.07 -5.68 -0.66
C TYR A 226 -11.31 -5.97 0.18
N GLY A 227 -11.64 -7.25 0.42
CA GLY A 227 -12.77 -7.63 1.27
C GLY A 227 -12.64 -7.08 2.68
N ASN A 228 -11.49 -7.24 3.31
CA ASN A 228 -11.23 -6.69 4.65
C ASN A 228 -11.25 -5.16 4.67
N PHE A 229 -10.67 -4.50 3.66
CA PHE A 229 -10.71 -3.06 3.49
C PHE A 229 -12.15 -2.56 3.43
N VAL A 230 -13.01 -3.19 2.62
CA VAL A 230 -14.43 -2.86 2.52
C VAL A 230 -15.14 -3.03 3.87
N SER A 231 -14.89 -4.12 4.60
CA SER A 231 -15.43 -4.32 5.94
C SER A 231 -15.02 -3.20 6.91
N ILE A 232 -13.74 -2.80 6.90
CA ILE A 232 -13.22 -1.74 7.78
C ILE A 232 -13.92 -0.39 7.51
N ILE A 233 -14.10 -0.03 6.24
CA ILE A 233 -14.69 1.27 5.88
C ILE A 233 -16.21 1.31 6.07
N ASP A 234 -16.91 0.17 5.99
CA ASP A 234 -18.34 0.06 6.32
C ASP A 234 -18.56 0.13 7.84
N ASP A 235 -17.83 -0.67 8.61
CA ASP A 235 -17.90 -0.73 10.08
C ASP A 235 -17.54 0.61 10.74
N ALA A 236 -16.68 1.42 10.11
CA ALA A 236 -16.33 2.75 10.58
C ALA A 236 -17.57 3.62 10.85
N ARG A 237 -18.69 3.42 10.14
CA ARG A 237 -19.96 4.13 10.42
C ARG A 237 -20.69 3.57 11.63
N GLU A 238 -20.77 2.26 11.79
CA GLU A 238 -21.50 1.63 12.91
C GLU A 238 -20.81 1.92 14.26
N VAL A 239 -19.48 1.98 14.28
CA VAL A 239 -18.71 2.40 15.48
C VAL A 239 -18.95 3.87 15.80
N ILE A 240 -19.02 4.75 14.79
CA ILE A 240 -19.30 6.18 14.97
C ILE A 240 -20.73 6.41 15.46
N LYS A 241 -21.71 5.70 14.90
CA LYS A 241 -23.12 5.77 15.30
C LYS A 241 -23.32 5.33 16.75
N LYS A 242 -22.70 4.21 17.16
CA LYS A 242 -22.76 3.73 18.56
C LYS A 242 -22.13 4.70 19.56
N LYS A 243 -21.06 5.43 19.17
CA LYS A 243 -20.44 6.47 20.02
C LYS A 243 -21.23 7.76 20.13
N GLN A 244 -22.11 8.06 19.17
CA GLN A 244 -23.02 9.23 19.23
C GLN A 244 -24.33 8.94 20.00
N GLU A 245 -24.72 7.67 20.10
CA GLU A 245 -25.92 7.23 20.84
C GLU A 245 -25.66 6.89 22.32
N ALA A 246 -24.39 6.85 22.76
CA ALA A 246 -23.95 6.58 24.14
C ALA A 246 -23.64 7.86 24.93
#